data_AF-A0A1H9BYB3-F1
#
_entry.id   AF-A0A1H9BYB3-F1
#
_cell.length_a   1.000
_cell.length_b   1.000
_cell.length_c   1.000
_cell.angle_alpha   90.00
_cell.angle_beta   90.00
_cell.angle_gamma   90.00
#
_symmetry.space_group_name_H-M   'P 1'
#
loop_
_entity.id
_entity.type
_entity.pdbx_description
1 polymer ?
#
loop_
_entity_poly.entity_id
_entity_poly.type
_entity_poly.pdbx_seq_one_letter_code
_entity_poly.pdbx_strand_id
1 'polypeptide(L)'
;MKTTAFMTTSPRQRRITWGFGLAVSIGMIGLGPLFASLWPGFDHSPWDVNTMLLGLGVGLCTVAYICGRIAVAAVTEGRRNAIAPPTRRVYWVAGGGFALAALCLVIALSS
;
A
#
# COMPACT_ATOMS: atom_id res chain seq x y z
N MET A 1 11.99 -18.79 1.77
CA MET A 1 11.57 -17.47 1.24
C MET A 1 12.26 -16.36 2.03
N LYS A 2 13.27 -15.71 1.45
CA LYS A 2 14.06 -14.61 2.06
C LYS A 2 13.92 -13.36 1.18
N THR A 3 12.81 -12.65 1.26
CA THR A 3 12.60 -11.40 0.50
C THR A 3 12.47 -10.16 1.39
N THR A 4 12.37 -10.32 2.72
CA THR A 4 12.26 -9.21 3.68
C THR A 4 13.59 -8.69 4.22
N ALA A 5 14.73 -9.34 3.90
CA ALA A 5 16.04 -8.98 4.44
C ALA A 5 16.72 -7.79 3.73
N PHE A 6 16.30 -7.42 2.50
CA PHE A 6 17.01 -6.39 1.74
C PHE A 6 16.78 -4.97 2.25
N MET A 7 15.66 -4.70 2.94
CA MET A 7 15.37 -3.37 3.50
C MET A 7 15.97 -3.17 4.89
N THR A 8 16.08 -4.22 5.71
CA THR A 8 16.64 -4.12 7.08
C THR A 8 18.16 -4.11 7.12
N THR A 9 18.85 -4.69 6.14
CA THR A 9 20.33 -4.65 6.03
C THR A 9 20.85 -3.50 5.17
N SER A 10 19.96 -2.78 4.47
CA SER A 10 20.38 -1.70 3.58
C SER A 10 20.86 -0.46 4.35
N PRO A 11 21.82 0.32 3.80
CA PRO A 11 22.26 1.58 4.38
C PRO A 11 21.07 2.53 4.63
N ARG A 12 21.10 3.28 5.73
CA ARG A 12 20.05 4.25 6.11
C ARG A 12 19.60 5.13 4.95
N GLN A 13 20.55 5.64 4.17
CA GLN A 13 20.30 6.45 2.98
C GLN A 13 19.47 5.71 1.93
N ARG A 14 19.70 4.41 1.71
CA ARG A 14 18.95 3.59 0.76
C ARG A 14 17.50 3.37 1.23
N ARG A 15 17.26 3.17 2.53
CA ARG A 15 15.90 3.06 3.09
C ARG A 15 15.12 4.37 2.96
N ILE A 16 15.80 5.50 3.10
CA ILE A 16 15.19 6.82 2.93
C ILE A 16 14.83 7.03 1.46
N THR A 17 15.80 6.90 0.55
CA THR A 17 15.58 7.17 -0.89
C THR A 17 14.56 6.21 -1.51
N TRP A 18 14.71 4.90 -1.28
CA TRP A 18 13.78 3.92 -1.82
C TRP A 18 12.45 3.91 -1.08
N GLY A 19 12.44 4.10 0.23
CA GLY A 19 11.20 4.18 1.01
C GLY A 19 10.35 5.39 0.61
N PHE A 20 10.95 6.58 0.43
CA PHE A 20 10.24 7.76 -0.08
C PHE A 20 9.80 7.57 -1.53
N GLY A 21 10.71 7.13 -2.41
CA GLY A 21 10.40 6.92 -3.82
C GLY A 21 9.24 5.96 -4.01
N LEU A 22 9.31 4.79 -3.36
CA LEU A 22 8.24 3.78 -3.43
C LEU A 22 6.95 4.28 -2.76
N ALA A 23 7.02 5.02 -1.65
CA ALA A 23 5.84 5.58 -1.00
C ALA A 23 5.09 6.55 -1.92
N VAL A 24 5.81 7.48 -2.55
CA VAL A 24 5.19 8.48 -3.43
C VAL A 24 4.65 7.83 -4.70
N SER A 25 5.47 7.02 -5.38
CA SER A 25 5.07 6.38 -6.64
C SER A 25 3.88 5.43 -6.45
N ILE A 26 3.95 4.52 -5.48
CA ILE A 26 2.86 3.56 -5.23
C ILE A 26 1.63 4.29 -4.69
N GLY A 27 1.81 5.33 -3.87
CA GLY A 27 0.71 6.14 -3.35
C GLY A 27 -0.04 6.87 -4.46
N MET A 28 0.67 7.48 -5.41
CA MET A 28 0.04 8.13 -6.56
C MET A 28 -0.74 7.16 -7.45
N ILE A 29 -0.21 5.94 -7.65
CA ILE A 29 -0.93 4.90 -8.39
C ILE A 29 -2.17 4.43 -7.62
N GLY A 30 -2.08 4.25 -6.30
CA GLY A 30 -3.19 3.79 -5.47
C GLY A 30 -4.31 4.81 -5.28
N LEU A 31 -3.97 6.10 -5.26
CA LEU A 31 -4.94 7.18 -5.09
C LEU A 31 -5.96 7.26 -6.23
N GLY A 32 -5.56 7.01 -7.47
CA GLY A 32 -6.47 7.06 -8.62
C GLY A 32 -7.63 6.07 -8.50
N PRO A 33 -7.37 4.75 -8.39
CA PRO A 33 -8.39 3.73 -8.18
C PRO A 33 -9.22 3.94 -6.91
N LEU A 34 -8.58 4.38 -5.81
CA LEU A 34 -9.29 4.65 -4.55
C LEU A 34 -10.24 5.84 -4.66
N PHE A 35 -9.84 6.88 -5.39
CA PHE A 35 -10.69 8.03 -5.66
C PHE A 35 -11.83 7.66 -6.60
N ALA A 36 -11.54 6.99 -7.72
CA ALA A 36 -12.55 6.56 -8.68
C ALA A 36 -13.62 5.64 -8.03
N SER A 37 -13.21 4.81 -7.06
CA SER A 37 -14.13 3.86 -6.40
C SER A 37 -14.99 4.44 -5.28
N LEU A 38 -14.65 5.62 -4.75
CA LEU A 38 -15.36 6.26 -3.64
C LEU A 38 -16.02 7.59 -4.03
N TRP A 39 -15.66 8.15 -5.18
CA TRP A 39 -16.12 9.47 -5.58
C TRP A 39 -17.59 9.41 -6.03
N PRO A 40 -18.48 10.21 -5.40
CA PRO A 40 -19.93 10.12 -5.62
C PRO A 40 -20.37 10.53 -7.02
N GLY A 41 -19.49 11.17 -7.80
CA GLY A 41 -19.75 11.52 -9.20
C GLY A 41 -19.43 10.41 -10.21
N PHE A 42 -18.91 9.24 -9.78
CA PHE A 42 -18.69 8.09 -10.65
C PHE A 42 -19.82 7.08 -10.54
N ASP A 43 -20.18 6.48 -11.67
CA ASP A 43 -21.03 5.29 -11.66
C ASP A 43 -20.22 4.11 -11.09
N HIS A 44 -20.73 3.51 -10.01
CA HIS A 44 -20.11 2.40 -9.32
C HIS A 44 -20.59 1.03 -9.83
N SER A 45 -21.40 1.01 -10.88
CA SER A 45 -21.78 -0.20 -11.58
C SER A 45 -20.78 -0.52 -12.71
N PRO A 46 -20.38 -1.81 -12.90
CA PRO A 46 -20.72 -2.98 -12.10
C PRO A 46 -20.00 -3.01 -10.74
N TRP A 47 -20.71 -3.49 -9.72
CA TRP A 47 -20.22 -3.55 -8.34
C TRP A 47 -18.88 -4.31 -8.19
N ASP A 48 -18.69 -5.37 -8.97
CA ASP A 48 -17.50 -6.21 -8.90
C ASP A 48 -16.24 -5.45 -9.33
N VAL A 49 -16.36 -4.61 -10.36
CA VAL A 49 -15.27 -3.76 -10.87
C VAL A 49 -14.96 -2.64 -9.88
N ASN A 50 -15.98 -2.01 -9.31
CA ASN A 50 -15.79 -0.96 -8.31
C ASN A 50 -15.11 -1.50 -7.03
N THR A 51 -15.51 -2.69 -6.59
CA THR A 51 -14.94 -3.36 -5.42
C THR A 51 -13.49 -3.79 -5.68
N MET A 52 -13.16 -4.24 -6.90
CA MET A 52 -11.80 -4.53 -7.31
C MET A 52 -10.91 -3.26 -7.29
N LEU A 53 -11.40 -2.15 -7.84
CA LEU A 53 -10.70 -0.85 -7.84
C LEU A 53 -10.48 -0.34 -6.40
N LEU A 54 -11.49 -0.48 -5.54
CA LEU A 54 -11.38 -0.13 -4.13
C LEU A 54 -10.33 -0.98 -3.41
N GLY A 55 -10.38 -2.31 -3.57
CA GLY A 55 -9.41 -3.22 -2.95
C GLY A 55 -7.98 -2.97 -3.43
N LEU A 56 -7.79 -2.72 -4.73
CA LEU A 56 -6.51 -2.37 -5.32
C LEU A 56 -6.01 -1.01 -4.81
N GLY A 57 -6.86 0.01 -4.77
CA GLY A 57 -6.54 1.33 -4.25
C GLY A 57 -6.12 1.28 -2.78
N VAL A 58 -6.89 0.58 -1.93
CA VAL A 58 -6.60 0.41 -0.50
C VAL A 58 -5.29 -0.37 -0.33
N GLY A 59 -5.07 -1.43 -1.11
CA GLY A 59 -3.85 -2.22 -1.07
C GLY A 59 -2.61 -1.39 -1.39
N LEU A 60 -2.64 -0.65 -2.51
CA LEU A 60 -1.53 0.20 -2.95
C LEU A 60 -1.26 1.35 -1.97
N CYS A 61 -2.30 2.05 -1.49
CA CYS A 61 -2.14 3.10 -0.48
C CYS A 61 -1.57 2.55 0.84
N THR A 62 -1.92 1.32 1.22
CA THR A 62 -1.35 0.67 2.41
C THR A 62 0.12 0.32 2.23
N VAL A 63 0.52 -0.19 1.05
CA VAL A 63 1.93 -0.44 0.72
C VAL A 63 2.73 0.87 0.70
N ALA A 64 2.18 1.92 0.10
CA ALA A 64 2.76 3.26 0.11
C ALA A 64 3.00 3.78 1.54
N TYR A 65 2.00 3.60 2.42
CA TYR A 65 2.11 3.94 3.84
C TYR A 65 3.21 3.15 4.55
N ILE A 66 3.34 1.84 4.30
CA ILE A 66 4.42 1.00 4.86
C ILE A 66 5.79 1.55 4.44
N CYS A 67 5.99 1.80 3.14
CA CYS A 67 7.24 2.35 2.61
C CYS A 67 7.56 3.72 3.21
N GLY A 68 6.56 4.61 3.34
CA GLY A 68 6.70 5.93 3.93
C GLY A 68 7.08 5.84 5.41
N ARG A 69 6.44 4.96 6.17
CA ARG A 69 6.78 4.71 7.59
C ARG A 69 8.20 4.18 7.76
N ILE A 70 8.66 3.31 6.86
CA ILE A 70 10.06 2.81 6.88
C ILE A 70 11.04 3.95 6.60
N ALA A 71 10.75 4.81 5.62
CA ALA A 71 11.58 5.97 5.32
C ALA A 71 11.64 6.95 6.50
N VAL A 72 10.48 7.27 7.09
CA VAL A 72 10.38 8.19 8.23
C VAL A 72 11.07 7.63 9.47
N ALA A 73 10.94 6.32 9.73
CA ALA A 73 11.69 5.64 10.80
C ALA A 73 13.20 5.76 10.57
N ALA A 74 13.68 5.56 9.33
CA ALA A 74 15.10 5.72 8.98
C ALA A 74 15.58 7.20 9.07
N VAL A 75 14.74 8.18 8.73
CA VAL A 75 15.08 9.61 8.89
C VAL A 75 15.20 9.97 10.37
N THR A 76 14.30 9.46 11.20
CA THR A 76 14.22 9.78 12.64
C THR A 76 15.09 8.89 13.54
N GLU A 77 15.78 7.91 12.95
CA GLU A 77 16.74 7.02 13.62
C GLU A 77 17.82 7.85 14.36
N GLY A 78 17.97 7.64 15.66
CA GLY A 78 18.91 8.37 16.54
C GLY A 78 18.38 9.69 17.13
N ARG A 79 17.12 10.08 16.87
CA ARG A 79 16.48 11.23 17.52
C ARG A 79 15.62 10.79 18.72
N ARG A 80 15.43 11.69 19.68
CA ARG A 80 14.59 11.47 20.88
C ARG A 80 13.13 11.11 20.54
N ASN A 81 12.65 11.52 19.36
CA ASN A 81 11.30 11.24 18.84
C ASN A 81 11.33 10.26 17.66
N ALA A 82 12.11 9.18 17.75
CA ALA A 82 12.19 8.18 16.68
C ALA A 82 10.81 7.52 16.42
N ILE A 83 10.41 7.48 15.15
CA ILE A 83 9.12 6.91 14.75
C ILE A 83 9.27 5.40 14.61
N ALA A 84 8.40 4.64 15.26
CA ALA A 84 8.43 3.19 15.23
C ALA A 84 8.12 2.64 13.82
N PRO A 85 8.80 1.56 13.40
CA PRO A 85 8.52 0.89 12.13
C PRO A 85 7.08 0.33 12.10
N PRO A 86 6.54 0.06 10.89
CA PRO A 86 5.15 -0.39 10.75
C PRO A 86 4.90 -1.73 11.46
N THR A 87 3.75 -1.84 12.14
CA THR A 87 3.33 -3.05 12.86
C THR A 87 2.70 -4.07 11.91
N ARG A 88 2.54 -5.31 12.39
CA ARG A 88 2.01 -6.44 11.60
C ARG A 88 0.61 -6.18 11.02
N ARG A 89 -0.21 -5.37 11.70
CA ARG A 89 -1.60 -5.04 11.29
C ARG A 89 -1.67 -4.41 9.90
N VAL A 90 -0.71 -3.58 9.54
CA VAL A 90 -0.70 -2.85 8.26
C VAL A 90 -0.52 -3.82 7.08
N TYR A 91 0.30 -4.85 7.26
CA TYR A 91 0.47 -5.90 6.25
C TYR A 91 -0.79 -6.75 6.04
N TRP A 92 -1.55 -7.00 7.11
CA TRP A 92 -2.85 -7.68 7.02
C TRP A 92 -3.89 -6.86 6.25
N VAL A 93 -3.92 -5.54 6.44
CA VAL A 93 -4.81 -4.64 5.69
C VAL A 93 -4.46 -4.64 4.21
N ALA A 94 -3.17 -4.56 3.86
CA ALA A 94 -2.72 -4.66 2.47
C ALA A 94 -3.13 -6.02 1.87
N GLY A 95 -2.83 -7.13 2.56
CA GLY A 95 -3.18 -8.48 2.11
C GLY A 95 -4.68 -8.69 1.96
N GLY A 96 -5.48 -8.18 2.92
CA GLY A 96 -6.94 -8.26 2.88
C GLY A 96 -7.54 -7.49 1.70
N GLY A 97 -7.07 -6.27 1.43
CA GLY A 97 -7.48 -5.50 0.26
C GLY A 97 -7.17 -6.19 -1.06
N PHE A 98 -5.98 -6.79 -1.19
CA PHE A 98 -5.61 -7.57 -2.37
C PHE A 98 -6.43 -8.87 -2.52
N ALA A 99 -6.70 -9.57 -1.42
CA ALA A 99 -7.53 -10.78 -1.44
C ALA A 99 -8.97 -10.48 -1.89
N LEU A 100 -9.53 -9.36 -1.42
CA LEU A 100 -10.84 -8.88 -1.84
C LEU A 100 -10.85 -8.56 -3.35
N ALA A 101 -9.85 -7.81 -3.83
CA ALA A 101 -9.73 -7.48 -5.24
C ALA A 101 -9.58 -8.73 -6.12
N ALA A 102 -8.81 -9.73 -5.67
CA ALA A 102 -8.65 -11.00 -6.37
C ALA A 102 -9.94 -11.82 -6.38
N LEU A 103 -10.70 -11.83 -5.28
CA LEU A 103 -11.99 -12.51 -5.20
C LEU A 103 -12.98 -11.91 -6.20
N CYS A 104 -13.09 -10.58 -6.25
CA CYS A 104 -13.93 -9.88 -7.23
C CYS A 104 -13.51 -10.20 -8.67
N LEU A 105 -12.20 -10.27 -8.94
CA LEU A 105 -11.70 -10.66 -10.27
C LEU A 105 -12.09 -12.11 -10.62
N VAL A 106 -11.98 -13.06 -9.69
CA VAL A 106 -12.38 -14.45 -9.91
C VAL A 106 -13.88 -14.55 -10.18
N ILE A 107 -14.71 -13.82 -9.42
CA ILE A 107 -16.16 -13.77 -9.63
C ILE A 107 -16.46 -13.22 -11.03
N ALA A 108 -15.84 -12.10 -11.41
CA ALA A 108 -16.03 -11.48 -12.71
C ALA A 108 -15.59 -12.36 -13.90
N LEU A 109 -14.60 -13.25 -13.70
CA LEU A 109 -14.19 -14.23 -14.72
C LEU A 109 -15.13 -15.45 -14.80
N SER A 110 -15.92 -15.69 -13.76
CA SER A 110 -16.85 -16.82 -13.66
C SER A 110 -18.29 -16.50 -14.06
N SER A 111 -18.60 -15.22 -14.25
CA SER A 111 -19.89 -14.66 -14.69
C SER A 111 -19.89 -14.37 -16.19
#